data_AF-A0A3N5DY99-F1
#
_entry.id   AF-A0A3N5DY99-F1
#
_cell.length_a   1.000
_cell.length_b   1.000
_cell.length_c   1.000
_cell.angle_alpha   90.00
_cell.angle_beta   90.00
_cell.angle_gamma   90.00
#
_symmetry.space_group_name_H-M   'P 1'
#
loop_
_entity.id
_entity.type
_entity.pdbx_description
1 polymer ?
#
loop_
_entity_poly.entity_id
_entity_poly.type
_entity_poly.pdbx_seq_one_letter_code
_entity_poly.pdbx_strand_id
1 'polypeptide(L)'
;MDKKISERKVLIFTSALIVFTGLVRILNYPVGFVLFYIAFLPYIFYRLSYYYKLRGKAKVQIDKYRLIILVTIIISILLNLIGVQDVEFFLLFLLMIDFLLVINKNG
;
A
#
# COMPACT_ATOMS: atom_id res chain seq x y z
N MET A 1 22.11 -15.54 -4.12
CA MET A 1 21.43 -14.57 -5.02
C MET A 1 20.16 -14.10 -4.34
N ASP A 2 20.23 -13.05 -3.50
CA ASP A 2 19.03 -12.42 -2.95
C ASP A 2 18.26 -11.75 -4.09
N LYS A 3 17.16 -12.37 -4.54
CA LYS A 3 16.19 -11.71 -5.41
C LYS A 3 15.53 -10.59 -4.60
N LYS A 4 16.14 -9.40 -4.59
CA LYS A 4 15.49 -8.16 -4.13
C LYS A 4 14.19 -8.01 -4.89
N ILE A 5 13.06 -8.25 -4.23
CA ILE A 5 11.75 -7.98 -4.80
C ILE A 5 11.70 -6.48 -5.10
N SER A 6 11.52 -6.15 -6.38
CA SER A 6 11.41 -4.77 -6.84
C SER A 6 10.13 -4.14 -6.27
N GLU A 7 10.23 -2.90 -5.77
CA GLU A 7 9.12 -2.12 -5.23
C GLU A 7 7.91 -2.11 -6.19
N ARG A 8 8.18 -1.99 -7.49
CA ARG A 8 7.18 -2.04 -8.55
C ARG A 8 6.37 -3.35 -8.55
N LYS A 9 7.02 -4.49 -8.30
CA LYS A 9 6.35 -5.79 -8.26
C LYS A 9 5.38 -5.88 -7.08
N VAL A 10 5.76 -5.33 -5.92
CA VAL A 10 4.88 -5.31 -4.74
C VAL A 10 3.64 -4.48 -5.01
N LEU A 11 3.80 -3.29 -5.61
CA LEU A 11 2.68 -2.42 -5.96
C LEU A 11 1.74 -3.05 -7.00
N ILE A 12 2.29 -3.68 -8.04
CA ILE A 12 1.49 -4.41 -9.04
C ILE A 12 0.75 -5.58 -8.38
N PHE A 13 1.42 -6.32 -7.51
CA PHE A 13 0.82 -7.44 -6.79
C PHE A 13 -0.34 -6.98 -5.88
N THR A 14 -0.13 -5.92 -5.10
CA THR A 14 -1.18 -5.32 -4.26
C THR A 14 -2.35 -4.82 -5.11
N SER A 15 -2.08 -4.19 -6.25
CA SER A 15 -3.14 -3.74 -7.18
C SER A 15 -3.95 -4.91 -7.73
N ALA A 16 -3.29 -6.00 -8.12
CA ALA A 16 -3.95 -7.22 -8.59
C ALA A 16 -4.81 -7.87 -7.50
N LEU A 17 -4.32 -7.91 -6.26
CA LEU A 17 -5.12 -8.36 -5.12
C LEU A 17 -6.34 -7.49 -4.95
N ILE A 18 -6.20 -6.16 -4.96
CA ILE A 18 -7.32 -5.24 -4.80
C ILE A 18 -8.40 -5.47 -5.88
N VAL A 19 -8.00 -5.63 -7.15
CA VAL A 19 -8.94 -5.98 -8.23
C VAL A 19 -9.67 -7.30 -7.93
N PHE A 20 -8.93 -8.32 -7.50
CA PHE A 20 -9.51 -9.60 -7.09
C PHE A 20 -10.52 -9.43 -5.94
N THR A 21 -10.22 -8.60 -4.94
CA THR A 21 -11.17 -8.34 -3.83
C THR A 21 -12.45 -7.65 -4.31
N GLY A 22 -12.35 -6.77 -5.31
CA GLY A 22 -13.50 -6.18 -5.97
C GLY A 22 -14.40 -7.23 -6.63
N LEU A 23 -13.80 -8.22 -7.33
CA LEU A 23 -14.55 -9.34 -7.90
C LEU A 23 -15.23 -10.20 -6.83
N VAL A 24 -14.54 -10.49 -5.73
CA VAL A 24 -15.13 -11.23 -4.59
C VAL A 24 -16.30 -10.44 -3.99
N ARG A 25 -16.18 -9.12 -3.89
CA ARG A 25 -17.23 -8.25 -3.32
C ARG A 25 -18.54 -8.30 -4.11
N ILE A 26 -18.47 -8.49 -5.42
CA ILE A 26 -19.66 -8.66 -6.28
C ILE A 26 -20.43 -9.92 -5.87
N LEU A 27 -19.73 -10.99 -5.50
CA LEU A 27 -20.34 -12.26 -5.08
C LEU A 27 -20.72 -12.28 -3.60
N ASN A 28 -19.90 -11.66 -2.75
CA ASN A 28 -20.07 -11.61 -1.31
C ASN A 28 -19.48 -10.30 -0.76
N TYR A 29 -20.36 -9.32 -0.52
CA TYR A 29 -19.98 -7.98 -0.08
C TYR A 29 -19.14 -7.96 1.21
N PRO A 30 -19.55 -8.57 2.34
CA PRO A 30 -18.78 -8.49 3.57
C PRO A 30 -17.40 -9.16 3.46
N VAL A 31 -17.30 -10.27 2.71
CA VAL A 31 -16.02 -10.93 2.48
C VAL A 31 -15.10 -10.06 1.61
N GLY A 32 -15.61 -9.52 0.50
CA GLY A 32 -14.83 -8.65 -0.38
C GLY A 32 -14.36 -7.37 0.33
N PHE A 33 -15.20 -6.80 1.19
CA PHE A 33 -14.85 -5.66 2.04
C PHE A 33 -13.65 -5.95 2.95
N VAL A 34 -13.68 -7.06 3.70
CA VAL A 34 -12.56 -7.43 4.58
C VAL A 34 -11.30 -7.74 3.77
N LEU A 35 -11.44 -8.46 2.67
CA LEU A 35 -10.31 -8.80 1.80
C LEU A 35 -9.64 -7.55 1.22
N PHE A 36 -10.40 -6.50 0.89
CA PHE A 36 -9.86 -5.25 0.35
C PHE A 36 -8.78 -4.67 1.28
N TYR A 37 -9.02 -4.61 2.59
CA TYR A 37 -8.03 -4.12 3.56
C TYR A 37 -6.85 -5.08 3.72
N ILE A 38 -7.12 -6.39 3.71
CA ILE A 38 -6.07 -7.42 3.76
C ILE A 38 -5.14 -7.34 2.54
N ALA A 39 -5.64 -6.93 1.38
CA ALA A 39 -4.84 -6.77 0.15
C ALA A 39 -3.73 -5.72 0.29
N PHE A 40 -3.84 -4.78 1.23
CA PHE A 40 -2.79 -3.79 1.52
C PHE A 40 -1.67 -4.33 2.42
N LEU A 41 -1.86 -5.47 3.10
CA LEU A 41 -0.86 -6.02 4.01
C LEU A 41 0.50 -6.30 3.34
N PRO A 42 0.59 -6.94 2.15
CA PRO A 42 1.87 -7.16 1.49
C PRO A 42 2.65 -5.87 1.23
N TYR A 43 1.94 -4.81 0.81
CA TYR A 43 2.52 -3.48 0.60
C TYR A 43 3.03 -2.89 1.91
N ILE A 44 2.20 -2.89 2.96
CA ILE A 44 2.55 -2.34 4.28
C ILE A 44 3.77 -3.07 4.85
N PHE A 45 3.76 -4.42 4.87
CA PHE A 45 4.86 -5.22 5.40
C PHE A 45 6.15 -4.99 4.64
N TYR A 46 6.10 -4.97 3.31
CA TYR A 46 7.26 -4.68 2.48
C TYR A 46 7.85 -3.31 2.81
N ARG A 47 7.00 -2.28 2.92
CA ARG A 47 7.43 -0.92 3.20
C ARG A 47 7.99 -0.73 4.59
N LEU A 48 7.33 -1.30 5.60
CA LEU A 48 7.87 -1.32 6.95
C LEU A 48 9.25 -1.98 6.96
N SER A 49 9.39 -3.16 6.35
CA SER A 49 10.69 -3.86 6.26
C SER A 49 11.76 -3.03 5.55
N TYR A 50 11.41 -2.33 4.47
CA TYR A 50 12.31 -1.40 3.79
C TYR A 50 12.80 -0.30 4.74
N TYR A 51 11.91 0.39 5.45
CA TYR A 51 12.29 1.47 6.36
C TYR A 51 13.04 0.98 7.60
N TYR A 52 12.73 -0.22 8.11
CA TYR A 52 13.52 -0.85 9.17
C TYR A 52 14.96 -1.10 8.72
N LYS A 53 15.17 -1.58 7.49
CA LYS A 53 16.51 -1.80 6.91
C LYS A 53 17.22 -0.51 6.50
N LEU A 54 16.49 0.59 6.31
CA LEU A 54 17.03 1.91 5.95
C LEU A 54 17.48 2.72 7.18
N ARG A 55 17.23 2.26 8.42
CA ARG A 55 17.70 2.93 9.64
C ARG A 55 19.21 3.16 9.56
N GLY A 56 19.63 4.43 9.68
CA GLY A 56 21.03 4.84 9.66
C GLY A 56 21.62 5.20 8.29
N LYS A 57 20.84 5.15 7.20
CA LYS A 57 21.27 5.57 5.86
C LYS A 57 20.72 6.95 5.47
N ALA A 58 21.43 7.66 4.59
CA ALA A 58 20.98 8.94 4.05
C ALA A 58 19.61 8.77 3.35
N LYS A 59 18.61 9.55 3.79
CA LYS A 59 17.25 9.50 3.22
C LYS A 59 17.16 10.46 2.05
N VAL A 60 16.66 10.00 0.91
CA VAL A 60 16.30 10.88 -0.21
C VAL A 60 14.97 11.57 0.14
N GLN A 61 14.76 12.80 -0.34
CA GLN A 61 13.51 13.54 -0.08
C GLN A 61 12.26 12.76 -0.50
N ILE A 62 12.34 11.99 -1.59
CA ILE A 62 11.31 11.05 -2.06
C ILE A 62 10.94 10.02 -0.98
N ASP A 63 11.90 9.54 -0.18
CA ASP A 63 11.63 8.56 0.88
C ASP A 63 10.78 9.16 2.02
N LYS A 64 10.81 10.49 2.23
CA LYS A 64 9.96 11.17 3.22
C LYS A 64 8.50 11.20 2.75
N TYR A 65 8.24 11.59 1.50
CA TYR A 65 6.88 11.58 0.94
C TYR A 65 6.27 10.19 0.97
N ARG A 66 7.06 9.17 0.61
CA ARG A 66 6.64 7.77 0.62
C ARG A 66 6.37 7.24 2.03
N LEU A 67 7.09 7.75 3.04
CA LEU A 67 6.81 7.42 4.45
C LEU A 67 5.50 8.04 4.91
N ILE A 68 5.24 9.29 4.52
CA ILE A 68 3.95 9.96 4.80
C ILE A 68 2.80 9.14 4.21
N ILE A 69 2.91 8.72 2.94
CA ILE A 69 1.88 7.87 2.29
C ILE A 69 1.65 6.57 3.08
N LEU A 70 2.72 5.88 3.50
CA LEU A 70 2.60 4.66 4.31
C LEU A 70 1.84 4.92 5.62
N VAL A 71 2.21 5.98 6.33
CA VAL A 71 1.57 6.36 7.60
C VAL A 71 0.10 6.70 7.37
N THR A 72 -0.22 7.48 6.33
CA THR A 72 -1.59 7.82 5.97
C THR A 72 -2.41 6.58 5.64
N ILE A 73 -1.88 5.62 4.87
CA ILE A 73 -2.55 4.34 4.57
C ILE A 73 -2.87 3.60 5.88
N ILE A 74 -1.91 3.45 6.78
CA ILE A 74 -2.11 2.74 8.05
C ILE A 74 -3.18 3.43 8.89
N ILE A 75 -3.12 4.76 9.03
CA ILE A 75 -4.10 5.54 9.80
C ILE A 75 -5.49 5.41 9.18
N SER A 76 -5.63 5.54 7.86
CA SER A 76 -6.91 5.40 7.16
C SER A 76 -7.52 4.02 7.39
N ILE A 77 -6.74 2.94 7.30
CA ILE A 77 -7.24 1.59 7.60
C ILE A 77 -7.73 1.49 9.05
N LEU A 78 -6.97 2.01 10.02
CA LEU A 78 -7.38 2.00 11.43
C LEU A 78 -8.66 2.80 11.68
N LEU A 79 -8.79 3.98 11.07
CA LEU A 79 -9.99 4.82 11.18
C LEU A 79 -11.23 4.13 10.61
N ASN A 80 -11.10 3.41 9.49
CA ASN A 80 -12.20 2.65 8.93
C ASN A 80 -12.61 1.49 9.85
N LEU A 81 -11.66 0.77 10.43
CA LEU A 81 -11.94 -0.33 11.36
C LEU A 81 -12.70 0.11 12.62
N ILE A 82 -12.51 1.36 13.06
CA ILE A 82 -13.22 1.96 14.20
C ILE A 82 -14.59 2.54 13.77
N GLY A 83 -14.93 2.48 12.48
CA GLY A 83 -16.21 2.94 11.95
C GLY A 83 -16.29 4.45 11.75
N VAL A 84 -15.15 5.13 11.65
CA VAL A 84 -15.11 6.60 11.57
C VAL A 84 -15.45 7.09 10.16
N GLN A 85 -14.85 6.52 9.11
CA GLN A 85 -15.04 6.93 7.71
C GLN A 85 -14.79 5.79 6.71
N ASP A 86 -15.49 5.82 5.57
CA ASP A 86 -15.23 5.00 4.40
C ASP A 86 -14.07 5.57 3.58
N VAL A 87 -12.92 4.88 3.59
CA VAL A 87 -11.65 5.40 3.03
C VAL A 87 -11.15 4.58 1.83
N GLU A 88 -11.92 3.61 1.33
CA GLU A 88 -11.47 2.66 0.31
C GLU A 88 -10.94 3.37 -0.95
N PHE A 89 -11.71 4.31 -1.48
CA PHE A 89 -11.30 5.10 -2.64
C PHE A 89 -10.05 5.94 -2.37
N PHE A 90 -9.93 6.49 -1.16
CA PHE A 90 -8.76 7.26 -0.74
C PHE A 90 -7.50 6.38 -0.64
N LEU A 91 -7.64 5.14 -0.17
CA LEU A 91 -6.54 4.16 -0.13
C LEU A 91 -6.04 3.80 -1.53
N LEU A 92 -6.95 3.63 -2.50
CA LEU A 92 -6.58 3.43 -3.90
C LEU A 92 -5.77 4.61 -4.45
N PHE A 93 -6.22 5.83 -4.15
CA PHE A 93 -5.55 7.05 -4.58
C PHE A 93 -4.13 7.17 -4.00
N LEU A 94 -3.95 6.87 -2.72
CA LEU A 94 -2.65 6.85 -2.06
C LEU A 94 -1.70 5.81 -2.67
N LEU A 95 -2.21 4.61 -2.97
CA LEU A 95 -1.42 3.56 -3.63
C LEU A 95 -0.98 3.99 -5.03
N MET A 96 -1.86 4.66 -5.79
CA MET A 96 -1.55 5.22 -7.10
C MET A 96 -0.46 6.30 -7.02
N ILE A 97 -0.55 7.23 -6.06
CA ILE A 97 0.49 8.24 -5.84
C ILE A 97 1.85 7.57 -5.58
N ASP A 98 1.89 6.55 -4.70
CA ASP A 98 3.15 5.86 -4.43
C ASP A 98 3.71 5.17 -5.67
N PHE A 99 2.85 4.58 -6.50
CA PHE A 99 3.26 3.98 -7.76
C PHE A 99 3.87 5.00 -8.73
N LEU A 100 3.28 6.19 -8.84
CA LEU A 100 3.84 7.28 -9.65
C LEU A 100 5.21 7.72 -9.10
N LEU A 101 5.38 7.82 -7.78
CA LEU A 101 6.67 8.14 -7.16
C LEU A 101 7.73 7.05 -7.42
N VAL A 102 7.34 5.77 -7.49
CA VAL A 102 8.26 4.67 -7.82
C VAL A 102 8.72 4.75 -9.26
N ILE A 103 7.82 5.01 -10.19
CA ILE A 103 8.16 5.06 -11.62
C ILE A 103 8.96 6.31 -11.95
N ASN A 104 8.59 7.45 -11.37
CA ASN A 104 9.22 8.73 -11.67
C ASN A 104 10.58 8.95 -10.96
N LYS A 105 11.03 8.01 -10.11
CA LYS A 105 12.33 8.07 -9.42
C LYS A 105 13.53 7.98 -10.37
N ASN A 106 13.32 7.56 -11.62
CA ASN A 106 14.35 7.43 -12.66
C ASN A 106 14.27 8.50 -13.76
N GLY A 107 13.44 9.55 -13.57
CA GLY A 107 13.35 10.71 -14.46
C GLY A 107 14.30 11.82 -14.05
#